data_AF-A0A533Q6I9-F1
#
_entry.id   AF-A0A533Q6I9-F1
#
_cell.length_a   1.000
_cell.length_b   1.000
_cell.length_c   1.000
_cell.angle_alpha   90.00
_cell.angle_beta   90.00
_cell.angle_gamma   90.00
#
_symmetry.space_group_name_H-M   'P 1'
#
loop_
_entity.id
_entity.type
_entity.pdbx_description
1 polymer ?
#
loop_
_entity_poly.entity_id
_entity_poly.type
_entity_poly.pdbx_seq_one_letter_code
_entity_poly.pdbx_strand_id
1 'polypeptide(L)' 'MSIASKEARETRYWIRLLDKSNLVNIDFNTHLNDIEQLINILTAIVKTSQEKC' A
#
# COMPACT_ATOMS: atom_id res chain seq x y z
N MET A 1 -10.17 -10.85 4.55
CA MET A 1 -9.52 -9.87 3.64
C MET A 1 -8.19 -9.33 4.23
N SER A 2 -7.40 -10.18 4.90
CA SER A 2 -6.15 -9.75 5.56
C SER A 2 -4.92 -9.88 4.66
N ILE A 3 -4.92 -10.81 3.70
CA ILE A 3 -3.80 -11.07 2.78
C ILE A 3 -3.54 -9.85 1.91
N ALA A 4 -4.55 -9.35 1.18
CA ALA A 4 -4.40 -8.16 0.32
C ALA A 4 -3.87 -6.92 1.07
N SER A 5 -4.33 -6.70 2.31
CA SER A 5 -3.83 -5.60 3.15
C SER A 5 -2.38 -5.82 3.62
N LYS A 6 -1.94 -7.07 3.78
CA LYS A 6 -0.55 -7.41 4.07
C LYS A 6 0.33 -7.17 2.84
N GLU A 7 -0.06 -7.69 1.69
CA GLU A 7 0.67 -7.53 0.41
C GLU A 7 0.83 -6.04 0.06
N ALA A 8 -0.24 -5.23 0.16
CA ALA A 8 -0.17 -3.80 -0.14
C ALA A 8 0.82 -3.03 0.74
N ARG A 9 0.91 -3.39 2.03
CA ARG A 9 1.90 -2.79 2.96
C ARG A 9 3.33 -3.22 2.64
N GLU A 10 3.52 -4.47 2.22
CA GLU A 10 4.81 -4.98 1.80
C GLU A 10 5.29 -4.32 0.50
N THR A 11 4.40 -4.15 -0.50
CA THR A 11 4.72 -3.37 -1.72
C THR A 11 5.13 -1.93 -1.38
N ARG A 12 4.40 -1.27 -0.47
CA ARG A 12 4.77 0.08 0.01
C ARG A 12 6.16 0.11 0.63
N TYR A 13 6.52 -0.92 1.39
CA TYR A 13 7.85 -1.04 1.98
C TYR A 13 8.93 -1.17 0.89
N TRP A 14 8.74 -2.06 -0.09
CA TRP A 14 9.69 -2.26 -1.18
C TRP A 14 9.94 -0.99 -2.00
N ILE A 15 8.90 -0.20 -2.30
CA ILE A 15 9.05 1.06 -3.03
C ILE A 15 9.83 2.09 -2.21
N ARG A 16 9.58 2.21 -0.90
CA ARG A 16 10.37 3.09 -0.02
C ARG A 16 11.81 2.63 0.10
N LEU A 17 12.06 1.33 0.08
CA LEU A 17 13.42 0.79 0.09
C LEU A 17 14.13 1.11 -1.21
N LEU A 18 13.46 0.95 -2.36
CA LEU A 18 13.99 1.29 -3.67
C LEU A 18 14.33 2.77 -3.77
N ASP A 19 13.41 3.65 -3.35
CA ASP A 19 13.61 5.09 -3.28
C ASP A 19 14.84 5.45 -2.43
N LYS A 20 14.93 4.91 -1.20
CA LYS A 20 16.09 5.14 -0.32
C LYS A 20 17.40 4.54 -0.82
N SER A 21 17.33 3.46 -1.60
CA SER A 21 18.52 2.79 -2.12
C SER A 21 19.18 3.56 -3.27
N ASN A 22 18.50 4.57 -3.85
CA ASN A 22 18.95 5.34 -5.01
C ASN A 22 19.46 4.46 -6.18
N LEU A 23 18.94 3.22 -6.30
CA LEU A 23 19.32 2.28 -7.35
C LEU A 23 18.78 2.72 -8.72
N VAL A 24 17.72 3.54 -8.73
CA VAL A 24 17.04 4.00 -9.94
C VAL A 24 16.65 5.47 -9.75
N ASN A 25 16.91 6.30 -10.77
CA ASN A 25 16.54 7.71 -10.76
C ASN A 25 15.11 7.89 -11.31
N ILE A 26 14.12 7.38 -10.57
CA ILE A 26 12.70 7.44 -10.91
C ILE A 26 11.97 8.11 -9.74
N ASP A 27 10.98 8.96 -10.04
CA ASP A 27 10.12 9.51 -9.02
C ASP A 27 9.09 8.47 -8.53
N PHE A 28 9.25 8.03 -7.28
CA PHE A 28 8.36 7.06 -6.65
C PHE A 28 7.16 7.70 -5.94
N ASN A 29 7.06 9.04 -5.87
CA ASN A 29 6.01 9.72 -5.11
C ASN A 29 4.60 9.36 -5.59
N THR A 30 4.39 9.29 -6.91
CA THR A 30 3.09 8.88 -7.49
C THR A 30 2.73 7.46 -7.09
N HIS A 31 3.68 6.53 -7.20
CA HIS A 31 3.47 5.11 -6.85
C HIS A 31 3.20 4.92 -5.35
N LEU A 32 3.88 5.69 -4.50
CA LEU A 32 3.65 5.70 -3.05
C LEU A 32 2.25 6.20 -2.72
N ASN A 33 1.81 7.28 -3.38
CA ASN A 33 0.47 7.82 -3.21
C ASN A 33 -0.61 6.83 -3.66
N ASP A 34 -0.44 6.18 -4.80
CA ASP A 34 -1.40 5.21 -5.33
C ASP A 34 -1.57 4.00 -4.38
N ILE A 35 -0.47 3.49 -3.84
CA ILE A 35 -0.52 2.39 -2.86
C ILE A 35 -1.16 2.83 -1.54
N GLU A 36 -0.92 4.06 -1.08
CA GLU A 36 -1.60 4.62 0.09
C GLU A 36 -3.12 4.64 -0.12
N GLN A 37 -3.59 5.04 -1.30
CA GLN A 37 -5.01 5.02 -1.65
C GLN A 37 -5.57 3.58 -1.66
N LEU A 38 -4.85 2.61 -2.23
CA LEU A 38 -5.25 1.21 -2.22
C LEU A 38 -5.37 0.65 -0.78
N ILE A 39 -4.42 0.98 0.10
CA ILE A 39 -4.46 0.57 1.51
C ILE A 39 -5.70 1.17 2.19
N ASN A 40 -6.03 2.43 1.92
CA ASN A 40 -7.21 3.08 2.49
C ASN A 40 -8.51 2.40 2.04
N ILE A 41 -8.64 2.08 0.75
CA ILE A 41 -9.79 1.36 0.20
C ILE A 41 -9.91 -0.02 0.86
N LEU A 42 -8.82 -0.80 0.89
CA LEU A 42 -8.82 -2.12 1.52
C LEU A 42 -9.21 -2.05 3.00
N THR A 43 -8.73 -1.03 3.71
CA THR A 43 -9.06 -0.80 5.12
C THR A 43 -10.54 -0.47 5.30
N ALA A 44 -11.12 0.38 4.45
CA ALA A 44 -12.54 0.68 4.47
C ALA A 44 -13.40 -0.55 4.19
N ILE A 45 -13.00 -1.41 3.24
CA ILE A 45 -13.72 -2.65 2.94
C ILE A 45 -13.65 -3.62 4.13
N VAL A 46 -12.49 -3.76 4.78
CA VAL A 46 -12.34 -4.61 5.98
C VAL A 46 -13.26 -4.13 7.10
N LYS A 47 -13.27 -2.82 7.39
CA LYS A 47 -14.12 -2.23 8.44
C LYS A 47 -15.61 -2.46 8.15
N THR A 48 -16.06 -2.12 6.95
CA THR A 48 -17.48 -2.28 6.56
C THR A 48 -17.92 -3.74 6.48
N SER A 49 -17.00 -4.66 6.18
CA SER A 49 -17.28 -6.10 6.19
C SER A 49 -17.36 -6.67 7.61
N GLN A 50 -16.70 -6.05 8.59
CA GLN A 50 -16.76 -6.43 10.00
C GLN A 50 -18.00 -5.85 10.71
N GLU A 51 -18.44 -4.64 10.34
CA GLU A 51 -19.64 -3.98 10.89
C GLU A 51 -20.96 -4.63 10.46
N LYS A 52 -20.98 -5.35 9.33
CA LYS A 52 -22.18 -6.03 8.80
C LYS A 52 -22.37 -7.45 9.35
N CYS A 53 -21.50 -7.92 10.23
CA CYS A 53 -21.59 -9.20 10.92
C CYS A 53 -21.99 -9.02 12.39
#